data_AF-A0A849QNS7-F1
#
_entry.id   AF-A0A849QNS7-F1
#
_cell.length_a   1.000
_cell.length_b   1.000
_cell.length_c   1.000
_cell.angle_alpha   90.00
_cell.angle_beta   90.00
_cell.angle_gamma   90.00
#
_symmetry.space_group_name_H-M   'P 1'
#
loop_
_entity.id
_entity.type
_entity.pdbx_description
1 polymer ?
#
loop_
_entity_poly.entity_id
_entity_poly.type
_entity_poly.pdbx_seq_one_letter_code
_entity_poly.pdbx_strand_id
1 'polypeptide(L)' 'MARNQKDYFYYKAKDEGYRSRAAYKLQQINIKHNVIKPGDSVVDLGAAPGGWLQM' A
#
# COMPACT_ATOMS: atom_id res chain seq x y z
N MET A 1 -13.32 -24.37 0.86
CA MET A 1 -12.75 -23.51 -0.21
C MET A 1 -11.84 -22.49 0.45
N ALA A 2 -10.53 -22.53 0.18
CA ALA A 2 -9.60 -21.58 0.77
C ALA A 2 -9.94 -20.17 0.27
N ARG A 3 -10.45 -19.31 1.15
CA ARG A 3 -10.69 -17.89 0.86
C ARG A 3 -9.35 -17.29 0.44
N ASN A 4 -9.19 -17.03 -0.85
CA ASN A 4 -7.94 -16.60 -1.46
C ASN A 4 -7.50 -15.29 -0.78
N GLN A 5 -6.58 -15.35 0.20
CA GLN A 5 -6.14 -14.16 0.97
C GLN A 5 -5.65 -13.03 0.05
N LYS A 6 -5.18 -13.40 -1.15
CA LYS A 6 -4.79 -12.48 -2.23
C LYS A 6 -5.88 -11.47 -2.57
N ASP A 7 -7.14 -11.85 -2.39
CA ASP A 7 -8.28 -11.06 -2.83
C ASP A 7 -8.82 -10.16 -1.71
N TYR A 8 -8.60 -10.49 -0.43
CA TYR A 8 -9.07 -9.67 0.69
C TYR A 8 -8.55 -8.23 0.61
N PHE A 9 -7.23 -8.06 0.50
CA PHE A 9 -6.62 -6.72 0.40
C PHE A 9 -6.83 -6.08 -0.97
N TYR A 10 -7.21 -6.84 -1.99
CA TYR A 10 -7.60 -6.28 -3.28
C TYR A 10 -8.98 -5.62 -3.19
N TYR A 11 -9.98 -6.33 -2.66
CA TYR A 11 -11.32 -5.76 -2.45
C TYR A 11 -11.28 -4.60 -1.46
N LYS A 12 -10.60 -4.79 -0.33
CA LYS A 12 -10.43 -3.72 0.67
C LYS A 12 -9.80 -2.46 0.08
N ALA A 13 -8.76 -2.61 -0.76
CA ALA A 13 -8.13 -1.48 -1.43
C ALA A 13 -9.12 -0.73 -2.33
N LYS A 14 -9.96 -1.46 -3.09
CA LYS A 14 -10.99 -0.83 -3.91
C LYS A 14 -12.04 -0.10 -3.08
N ASP A 15 -12.52 -0.73 -1.99
CA ASP A 15 -13.55 -0.15 -1.12
C ASP A 15 -13.04 1.12 -0.42
N GLU A 16 -11.75 1.17 -0.06
CA GLU A 16 -11.11 2.33 0.57
C GLU A 16 -10.51 3.34 -0.44
N GLY A 17 -10.67 3.13 -1.75
CA GLY A 17 -10.22 4.06 -2.80
C GLY A 17 -8.72 4.00 -3.13
N TYR A 18 -7.99 3.00 -2.63
CA TYR A 18 -6.61 2.74 -3.02
C TYR A 18 -6.52 2.12 -4.42
N ARG A 19 -5.58 2.61 -5.23
CA ARG A 19 -5.25 2.12 -6.59
C ARG A 19 -4.79 0.67 -6.59
N SER A 20 -4.19 0.20 -5.48
CA SER A 20 -3.76 -1.18 -5.36
C SER A 20 -3.62 -1.62 -3.91
N ARG A 21 -3.66 -2.94 -3.69
CA ARG A 21 -3.33 -3.56 -2.38
C ARG A 21 -1.91 -3.29 -1.88
N ALA A 22 -1.05 -2.70 -2.70
CA ALA A 22 0.33 -2.40 -2.33
C ALA A 22 0.41 -1.27 -1.29
N ALA A 23 -0.60 -0.39 -1.21
CA ALA A 23 -0.73 0.62 -0.16
C ALA A 23 -0.67 0.00 1.25
N TYR A 24 -1.41 -1.09 1.48
CA TYR A 24 -1.38 -1.79 2.77
C TYR A 24 -0.02 -2.39 3.11
N LYS A 25 0.76 -2.81 2.10
CA LYS A 25 2.12 -3.33 2.35
C LYS A 25 3.02 -2.22 2.87
N LEU A 26 3.01 -1.06 2.20
CA LEU A 26 3.77 0.09 2.64
C LEU A 26 3.32 0.57 4.03
N GLN A 27 2.01 0.58 4.29
CA GLN A 27 1.47 0.97 5.59
C GLN A 27 1.95 0.03 6.70
N GLN A 28 1.89 -1.29 6.47
CA GLN A 28 2.37 -2.29 7.43
C GLN A 28 3.88 -2.17 7.68
N ILE A 29 4.66 -1.93 6.63
CA ILE A 29 6.10 -1.67 6.75
C ILE A 29 6.33 -0.41 7.58
N ASN A 30 5.60 0.68 7.32
CA ASN A 30 5.79 1.93 8.04
C ASN A 30 5.36 1.82 9.52
N ILE A 31 4.27 1.13 9.83
CA ILE A 31 3.86 0.87 11.22
C ILE A 31 4.93 0.06 11.97
N LYS A 32 5.51 -0.95 11.32
CA LYS A 32 6.48 -1.85 11.95
C LYS A 32 7.88 -1.26 12.07
N HIS A 33 8.29 -0.44 11.10
CA HIS A 33 9.69 -0.02 10.94
C HIS A 33 9.89 1.49 10.93
N ASN A 34 8.83 2.29 10.89
CA ASN A 34 8.86 3.75 10.86
C ASN A 34 9.84 4.32 9.80
N VAL A 35 9.70 3.79 8.58
CA VAL A 35 10.61 4.07 7.44
C VAL A 35 10.35 5.42 6.76
N ILE A 36 9.15 5.98 6.92
CA ILE A 36 8.75 7.29 6.38
C ILE A 36 8.25 8.14 7.54
N LYS A 37 8.85 9.33 7.70
CA LYS A 37 8.54 10.29 8.74
C LYS A 37 8.09 11.64 8.15
N PRO A 38 7.34 12.45 8.92
CA PRO A 38 7.02 13.82 8.50
C PRO A 38 8.31 14.61 8.20
N GLY A 39 8.38 15.19 7.00
CA GLY A 39 9.53 15.95 6.52
C GLY A 39 10.50 15.17 5.62
N ASP A 40 10.33 13.86 5.46
CA ASP A 40 11.15 13.08 4.54
C ASP A 40 10.82 13.42 3.08
N SER A 41 11.85 13.47 2.24
CA SER A 41 11.69 13.49 0.78
C SER A 41 11.60 12.06 0.26
N VAL A 42 10.44 11.68 -0.29
CA VAL A 42 10.16 10.30 -0.73
C VAL A 42 10.08 10.26 -2.26
N VAL A 43 10.71 9.24 -2.86
CA VAL A 43 10.62 8.95 -4.29
C VAL A 43 10.15 7.51 -4.49
N ASP A 44 9.09 7.33 -5.28
CA ASP A 44 8.61 6.03 -5.73
C ASP A 44 9.16 5.72 -7.12
N LEU A 45 10.14 4.83 -7.18
CA LEU A 45 10.80 4.41 -8.42
C LEU A 45 10.01 3.28 -9.06
N GLY A 46 9.62 3.45 -10.33
CA GLY A 46 8.85 2.42 -11.05
C GLY A 46 7.39 2.36 -10.61
N ALA A 47 6.82 3.50 -10.24
CA ALA A 47 5.45 3.68 -9.77
C ALA A 47 4.36 3.41 -10.83
N ALA A 48 4.56 2.53 -11.80
CA ALA A 48 3.48 2.07 -12.68
C ALA A 48 2.82 0.83 -12.05
N PRO A 49 1.52 0.85 -11.67
CA PRO A 49 0.48 1.87 -11.90
C PRO A 49 0.28 2.92 -10.76
N GLY A 50 1.11 2.90 -9.70
CA GLY A 50 1.24 4.06 -8.80
C GLY A 50 0.45 3.95 -7.51
N GLY A 51 0.61 2.82 -6.82
CA GLY A 51 -0.17 2.50 -5.62
C GLY A 51 0.50 2.82 -4.28
N TRP A 52 1.76 3.25 -4.24
CA TRP A 52 2.49 3.53 -3.00
C TRP A 52 2.37 5.01 -2.58
N LEU A 53 2.51 5.96 -3.51
CA LEU A 53 2.38 7.41 -3.25
C LEU A 53 0.94 7.94 -3.15
N GLN A 54 -0.05 7.08 -2.96
CA GLN A 54 -1.41 7.53 -2.69
C GLN A 54 -1.67 7.89 -1.22
N MET A 55 -0.76 7.48 -0.34
CA MET A 55 -0.81 7.77 1.10
C MET A 55 -0.18 9.11 1.43
#